data_AF-A0A2T6N054-F1
#
_entry.id   AF-A0A2T6N054-F1
#
_cell.length_a   1.000
_cell.length_b   1.000
_cell.length_c   1.000
_cell.angle_alpha   90.00
_cell.angle_beta   90.00
_cell.angle_gamma   90.00
#
_symmetry.space_group_name_H-M   'P 1'
#
loop_
_entity.id
_entity.type
_entity.pdbx_description
1 polymer ?
#
loop_
_entity_poly.entity_id
_entity_poly.type
_entity_poly.pdbx_seq_one_letter_code
_entity_poly.pdbx_strand_id
1 'polypeptide(L)'
;MSSANSSDSTRRFSDLLQLDGDGSPTLLPGVHPLPDLLSLDAAQVLEAFRVSQLEDFTRVIDELEADGNSLHRLFAEMRAIADREPANRFGELDLFRPGALQAMFLELHEHVMSHPVWIHPCFVRIFEARFDAPQLRGFATNYFNQVKNTRQCVALAQGRFSGFIPLPYGCLNERVSELAQIILAQLLADEYGVGTHSIERYPDLSSLLNSTTHIVMYRQLFEGLGVPFEKQDVPMLHGVADNVLTQRLLAGHPSFSLVESMASVGLGMEWGVPEFFSLLLGGMIRWAWREDVALTQRHLIVFIAHVQYDVLHAISVMLATSLFGHEQETMQQIKQATNMLMSSRYNMMSDLYRQLFTEPCADIDAVGLDARYHVTDRRIEEALLSARQEVAGSRVVNASDYKAGKGVPFVFADAV
;
A
#
# COMPACT_ATOMS: atom_id res chain seq x y z
N MET A 1 4.39 48.82 -35.37
CA MET A 1 4.57 47.92 -34.21
C MET A 1 3.33 47.05 -34.12
N SER A 2 3.40 45.85 -34.71
CA SER A 2 2.30 44.87 -34.68
C SER A 2 2.42 44.08 -33.38
N SER A 3 1.53 44.35 -32.43
CA SER A 3 1.38 43.55 -31.22
C SER A 3 0.79 42.19 -31.61
N ALA A 4 1.63 41.16 -31.60
CA ALA A 4 1.19 39.78 -31.61
C ALA A 4 0.47 39.51 -30.28
N ASN A 5 -0.86 39.46 -30.29
CA ASN A 5 -1.62 38.78 -29.25
C ASN A 5 -1.56 37.29 -29.58
N SER A 6 -0.59 36.56 -29.02
CA SER A 6 -0.67 35.11 -28.94
C SER A 6 -1.69 34.78 -27.85
N SER A 7 -2.94 34.58 -28.25
CA SER A 7 -3.93 33.92 -27.40
C SER A 7 -3.52 32.46 -27.25
N ASP A 8 -2.72 32.17 -26.22
CA ASP A 8 -2.49 30.80 -25.75
C ASP A 8 -3.82 30.28 -25.20
N SER A 9 -4.62 29.65 -26.06
CA SER A 9 -5.94 29.15 -25.66
C SER A 9 -5.79 27.79 -24.99
N THR A 10 -5.58 27.77 -23.68
CA THR A 10 -5.65 26.55 -22.88
C THR A 10 -7.06 25.96 -22.96
N ARG A 11 -7.22 24.72 -23.45
CA ARG A 11 -8.52 24.06 -23.58
C ARG A 11 -8.67 22.98 -22.51
N ARG A 12 -9.66 23.11 -21.64
CA ARG A 12 -9.97 22.10 -20.62
C ARG A 12 -10.61 20.86 -21.25
N PHE A 13 -10.07 19.67 -20.98
CA PHE A 13 -10.65 18.38 -21.42
C PHE A 13 -11.68 17.89 -20.39
N SER A 14 -11.28 17.83 -19.12
CA SER A 14 -12.14 17.49 -17.99
C SER A 14 -11.68 18.21 -16.72
N ASP A 15 -12.16 17.83 -15.54
CA ASP A 15 -11.58 18.28 -14.28
C ASP A 15 -10.26 17.58 -13.94
N LEU A 16 -9.75 16.68 -14.80
CA LEU A 16 -8.46 16.00 -14.65
C LEU A 16 -7.31 16.74 -15.34
N LEU A 17 -7.52 17.24 -16.55
CA LEU A 17 -6.45 17.86 -17.35
C LEU A 17 -6.94 19.00 -18.25
N GLN A 18 -5.99 19.82 -18.65
CA GLN A 18 -6.10 20.81 -19.71
C GLN A 18 -5.07 20.54 -20.81
N LEU A 19 -5.33 21.08 -22.00
CA LEU A 19 -4.39 21.12 -23.11
C LEU A 19 -3.77 22.51 -23.16
N ASP A 20 -2.44 22.55 -23.20
CA ASP A 20 -1.68 23.78 -23.39
C ASP A 20 -1.71 24.23 -24.86
N GLY A 21 -1.15 25.40 -25.17
CA GLY A 21 -1.24 26.00 -26.51
C GLY A 21 -0.60 25.17 -27.63
N ASP A 22 0.33 24.28 -27.28
CA ASP A 22 0.97 23.31 -28.18
C ASP A 22 0.21 21.98 -28.29
N GLY A 23 -0.89 21.81 -27.55
CA GLY A 23 -1.69 20.59 -27.47
C GLY A 23 -1.19 19.57 -26.46
N SER A 24 -0.14 19.87 -25.69
CA SER A 24 0.38 19.00 -24.63
C SER A 24 -0.60 18.93 -23.44
N PRO A 25 -0.83 17.75 -22.85
CA PRO A 25 -1.74 17.61 -21.72
C PRO A 25 -1.03 17.90 -20.39
N THR A 26 -1.60 18.78 -19.58
CA THR A 26 -1.11 19.11 -18.24
C THR A 26 -2.21 18.84 -17.21
N LEU A 27 -1.85 18.19 -16.09
CA LEU A 27 -2.80 17.86 -15.04
C LEU A 27 -3.24 19.13 -14.29
N LEU A 28 -4.52 19.17 -13.92
CA LEU A 28 -5.05 20.26 -13.11
C LEU A 28 -4.62 20.12 -11.63
N PRO A 29 -4.54 21.24 -10.88
CA PRO A 29 -4.22 21.20 -9.46
C PRO A 29 -5.15 20.27 -8.67
N GLY A 30 -4.57 19.53 -7.72
CA GLY A 30 -5.31 18.58 -6.88
C GLY A 30 -5.55 17.21 -7.51
N VAL A 31 -5.12 16.97 -8.76
CA VAL A 31 -5.19 15.63 -9.38
C VAL A 31 -3.98 14.77 -9.01
N HIS A 32 -2.79 15.37 -9.03
CA HIS A 32 -1.53 14.67 -8.79
C HIS A 32 -0.43 15.65 -8.35
N PRO A 33 0.54 15.26 -7.50
CA PRO A 33 1.65 16.12 -7.08
C PRO A 33 2.64 16.45 -8.21
N LEU A 34 2.81 15.55 -9.18
CA LEU A 34 3.56 15.81 -10.43
C LEU A 34 2.59 16.36 -11.50
N PRO A 35 2.59 17.67 -11.81
CA PRO A 35 1.68 18.26 -12.79
C PRO A 35 1.97 17.80 -14.23
N ASP A 36 3.22 17.42 -14.48
CA ASP A 36 3.74 16.92 -15.75
C ASP A 36 3.75 15.38 -15.83
N LEU A 37 3.01 14.67 -14.96
CA LEU A 37 2.93 13.20 -14.92
C LEU A 37 2.74 12.57 -16.31
N LEU A 38 1.93 13.20 -17.16
CA LEU A 38 1.61 12.68 -18.50
C LEU A 38 2.73 12.88 -19.53
N SER A 39 3.80 13.58 -19.18
CA SER A 39 5.01 13.74 -20.01
C SER A 39 6.14 12.81 -19.58
N LEU A 40 6.03 12.18 -18.41
CA LEU A 40 7.02 11.27 -17.85
C LEU A 40 6.81 9.83 -18.34
N ASP A 41 7.90 9.05 -18.38
CA ASP A 41 7.86 7.59 -18.45
C ASP A 41 7.73 6.95 -17.05
N ALA A 42 7.46 5.64 -17.00
CA ALA A 42 7.22 4.95 -15.73
C ALA A 42 8.43 5.02 -14.79
N ALA A 43 9.66 4.92 -15.30
CA ALA A 43 10.86 4.95 -14.47
C ALA A 43 11.08 6.34 -13.87
N GLN A 44 10.81 7.40 -14.63
CA GLN A 44 10.87 8.79 -14.16
C GLN A 44 9.84 9.06 -13.06
N VAL A 45 8.61 8.53 -13.18
CA VAL A 45 7.59 8.65 -12.13
C VAL A 45 8.05 7.95 -10.85
N LEU A 46 8.51 6.70 -10.96
CA LEU A 46 8.97 5.93 -9.81
C LEU A 46 10.16 6.60 -9.11
N GLU A 47 11.12 7.14 -9.86
CA GLU A 47 12.26 7.86 -9.30
C GLU A 47 11.84 9.16 -8.60
N ALA A 48 10.92 9.92 -9.20
CA ALA A 48 10.41 11.15 -8.59
C ALA A 48 9.75 10.89 -7.23
N PHE A 49 8.96 9.81 -7.14
CA PHE A 49 8.36 9.41 -5.87
C PHE A 49 9.39 8.87 -4.88
N ARG A 50 10.35 8.05 -5.31
CA ARG A 50 11.46 7.59 -4.45
C ARG A 50 12.20 8.76 -3.80
N VAL A 51 12.46 9.83 -4.56
CA VAL A 51 13.11 11.05 -4.04
C VAL A 51 12.16 11.82 -3.13
N SER A 52 10.93 12.09 -3.55
CA SER A 52 9.95 12.85 -2.76
C SER A 52 9.64 12.19 -1.42
N GLN A 53 9.44 10.87 -1.42
CA GLN A 53 9.22 10.11 -0.19
C GLN A 53 10.42 10.25 0.73
N LEU A 54 11.64 10.00 0.23
CA LEU A 54 12.86 10.15 1.01
C LEU A 54 13.00 11.53 1.66
N GLU A 55 12.64 12.61 0.95
CA GLU A 55 12.61 13.96 1.49
C GLU A 55 11.57 14.13 2.60
N ASP A 56 10.33 13.65 2.38
CA ASP A 56 9.26 13.69 3.38
C ASP A 56 9.63 12.91 4.65
N PHE A 57 10.21 11.73 4.49
CA PHE A 57 10.68 10.89 5.59
C PHE A 57 11.80 11.56 6.38
N THR A 58 12.79 12.13 5.69
CA THR A 58 13.89 12.85 6.34
C THR A 58 13.36 14.04 7.14
N ARG A 59 12.43 14.81 6.56
CA ARG A 59 11.77 15.93 7.25
C ARG A 59 11.05 15.47 8.52
N VAL A 60 10.28 14.39 8.47
CA VAL A 60 9.55 13.92 9.67
C VAL A 60 10.50 13.38 10.74
N ILE A 61 11.59 12.72 10.36
CA ILE A 61 12.61 12.29 11.33
C ILE A 61 13.27 13.52 12.00
N ASP A 62 13.64 14.54 11.23
CA ASP A 62 14.19 15.78 11.77
C ASP A 62 13.19 16.46 12.74
N GLU A 63 11.90 16.45 12.40
CA GLU A 63 10.83 16.95 13.29
C GLU A 63 10.72 16.14 14.59
N LEU A 64 10.88 14.81 14.54
CA LEU A 64 10.89 13.93 15.72
C LEU A 64 12.10 14.17 16.63
N GLU A 65 13.21 14.65 16.09
CA GLU A 65 14.43 14.97 16.85
C GLU A 65 14.43 16.43 17.38
N ALA A 66 13.53 17.29 16.89
CA ALA A 66 13.50 18.70 17.25
C ALA A 66 13.05 18.98 18.70
N ASP A 67 13.78 19.88 19.37
CA ASP A 67 13.47 20.39 20.71
C ASP A 67 12.06 21.00 20.76
N GLY A 68 11.16 20.37 21.54
CA GLY A 68 9.78 20.83 21.73
C GLY A 68 8.71 20.00 21.03
N ASN A 69 9.09 19.06 20.14
CA ASN A 69 8.16 18.12 19.52
C ASN A 69 7.42 17.30 20.61
N SER A 70 6.08 17.19 20.50
CA SER A 70 5.26 16.49 21.48
C SER A 70 5.51 14.98 21.51
N LEU A 71 5.81 14.39 20.36
CA LEU A 71 6.10 12.96 20.21
C LEU A 71 7.50 12.63 20.75
N HIS A 72 8.48 13.52 20.51
CA HIS A 72 9.79 13.43 21.16
C HIS A 72 9.65 13.41 22.69
N ARG A 73 8.89 14.35 23.25
CA ARG A 73 8.62 14.43 24.69
C ARG A 73 7.93 13.17 25.21
N LEU A 74 6.93 12.65 24.49
CA LEU A 74 6.26 11.40 24.84
C LEU A 74 7.25 10.23 24.97
N PHE A 75 8.13 10.04 23.99
CA PHE A 75 9.12 8.96 24.05
C PHE A 75 10.19 9.18 25.13
N ALA A 76 10.63 10.42 25.35
CA ALA A 76 11.55 10.76 26.43
C ALA A 76 10.95 10.47 27.81
N GLU A 77 9.67 10.80 28.03
CA GLU A 77 8.93 10.48 29.26
C GLU A 77 8.81 8.97 29.47
N MET A 78 8.44 8.22 28.43
CA MET A 78 8.38 6.75 28.50
C MET A 78 9.76 6.14 28.81
N ARG A 79 10.83 6.63 28.19
CA ARG A 79 12.20 6.18 28.50
C ARG A 79 12.57 6.46 29.95
N ALA A 80 12.26 7.65 30.47
CA ALA A 80 12.52 7.99 31.86
C ALA A 80 11.73 7.13 32.88
N ILE A 81 10.58 6.58 32.48
CA ILE A 81 9.84 5.57 33.26
C ILE A 81 10.58 4.23 33.21
N ALA A 82 10.97 3.78 32.02
CA ALA A 82 11.70 2.53 31.82
C ALA A 82 13.02 2.49 32.60
N ASP A 83 13.80 3.57 32.60
CA ASP A 83 15.09 3.67 33.28
C ASP A 83 15.00 3.49 34.82
N ARG A 84 13.79 3.60 35.40
CA ARG A 84 13.53 3.35 36.83
C ARG A 84 13.32 1.86 37.15
N GLU A 85 13.13 1.03 36.14
CA GLU A 85 12.85 -0.40 36.24
C GLU A 85 14.01 -1.23 35.64
N PRO A 86 14.89 -1.86 36.44
CA PRO A 86 16.11 -2.50 35.92
C PRO A 86 15.91 -3.62 34.88
N ALA A 87 14.73 -4.24 34.82
CA ALA A 87 14.40 -5.30 33.86
C ALA A 87 13.70 -4.78 32.59
N ASN A 88 13.43 -3.48 32.52
CA ASN A 88 12.70 -2.85 31.43
C ASN A 88 13.67 -2.54 30.27
N ARG A 89 13.37 -3.09 29.09
CA ARG A 89 14.25 -3.00 27.91
C ARG A 89 13.84 -1.89 26.94
N PHE A 90 12.86 -1.05 27.30
CA PHE A 90 12.37 -0.01 26.39
C PHE A 90 13.47 1.00 26.01
N GLY A 91 14.33 1.37 26.96
CA GLY A 91 15.48 2.26 26.71
C GLY A 91 16.57 1.67 25.81
N GLU A 92 16.53 0.35 25.53
CA GLU A 92 17.48 -0.33 24.63
C GLU A 92 17.08 -0.21 23.15
N LEU A 93 15.87 0.28 22.85
CA LEU A 93 15.36 0.35 21.49
C LEU A 93 16.19 1.25 20.60
N ASP A 94 16.28 0.84 19.33
CA ASP A 94 16.99 1.58 18.29
C ASP A 94 16.44 3.00 18.10
N LEU A 95 15.16 3.22 18.38
CA LEU A 95 14.53 4.54 18.42
C LEU A 95 15.32 5.57 19.25
N PHE A 96 16.04 5.14 20.30
CA PHE A 96 16.79 6.02 21.20
C PHE A 96 18.27 6.16 20.85
N ARG A 97 18.76 5.45 19.84
CA ARG A 97 20.13 5.55 19.37
C ARG A 97 20.20 6.63 18.27
N PRO A 98 21.05 7.66 18.40
CA PRO A 98 21.15 8.73 17.41
C PRO A 98 21.32 8.18 15.98
N GLY A 99 20.46 8.62 15.06
CA GLY A 99 20.49 8.22 13.64
C GLY A 99 20.03 6.79 13.34
N ALA A 100 19.70 5.96 14.32
CA ALA A 100 19.29 4.57 14.05
C ALA A 100 17.91 4.46 13.42
N LEU A 101 16.95 5.32 13.79
CA LEU A 101 15.64 5.39 13.13
C LEU A 101 15.80 5.79 11.66
N GLN A 102 16.64 6.78 11.38
CA GLN A 102 16.96 7.19 10.01
C GLN A 102 17.63 6.07 9.22
N ALA A 103 18.62 5.39 9.80
CA ALA A 103 19.28 4.27 9.14
C ALA A 103 18.30 3.13 8.82
N MET A 104 17.45 2.77 9.79
CA MET A 104 16.39 1.77 9.59
C MET A 104 15.44 2.17 8.48
N PHE A 105 15.02 3.44 8.45
CA PHE A 105 14.15 3.97 7.43
C PHE A 105 14.79 3.87 6.03
N LEU A 106 16.00 4.41 5.85
CA LEU A 106 16.70 4.43 4.57
C LEU A 106 16.92 3.02 4.02
N GLU A 107 17.32 2.08 4.89
CA GLU A 107 17.55 0.69 4.53
C GLU A 107 16.26 0.00 4.06
N LEU A 108 15.15 0.19 4.79
CA LEU A 108 13.86 -0.39 4.41
C LEU A 108 13.28 0.26 3.16
N HIS A 109 13.48 1.57 2.99
CA HIS A 109 12.97 2.33 1.86
C HIS A 109 13.66 1.89 0.59
N GLU A 110 14.99 1.83 0.59
CA GLU A 110 15.74 1.29 -0.54
C GLU A 110 15.35 -0.17 -0.82
N HIS A 111 15.15 -0.99 0.22
CA HIS A 111 14.73 -2.38 0.05
C HIS A 111 13.37 -2.50 -0.66
N VAL A 112 12.37 -1.74 -0.23
CA VAL A 112 11.02 -1.72 -0.81
C VAL A 112 11.05 -1.10 -2.21
N MET A 113 11.60 0.11 -2.34
CA MET A 113 11.52 0.90 -3.57
C MET A 113 12.31 0.31 -4.73
N SER A 114 13.34 -0.49 -4.46
CA SER A 114 14.12 -1.17 -5.50
C SER A 114 13.60 -2.57 -5.86
N HIS A 115 12.45 -2.99 -5.31
CA HIS A 115 11.85 -4.28 -5.65
C HIS A 115 11.25 -4.26 -7.07
N PRO A 116 11.40 -5.34 -7.87
CA PRO A 116 10.93 -5.38 -9.27
C PRO A 116 9.41 -5.29 -9.47
N VAL A 117 8.62 -5.27 -8.39
CA VAL A 117 7.14 -5.23 -8.49
C VAL A 117 6.64 -3.88 -9.01
N TRP A 118 7.38 -2.79 -8.73
CA TRP A 118 6.97 -1.44 -9.13
C TRP A 118 7.10 -1.20 -10.63
N ILE A 119 8.02 -1.93 -11.28
CA ILE A 119 8.20 -1.93 -12.74
C ILE A 119 7.52 -3.13 -13.41
N HIS A 120 6.61 -3.82 -12.72
CA HIS A 120 5.93 -4.98 -13.29
C HIS A 120 5.28 -4.63 -14.64
N PRO A 121 5.40 -5.48 -15.68
CA PRO A 121 4.93 -5.16 -17.05
C PRO A 121 3.47 -4.68 -17.13
N CYS A 122 2.60 -5.18 -16.24
CA CYS A 122 1.22 -4.72 -16.13
C CYS A 122 1.09 -3.24 -15.76
N PHE A 123 1.84 -2.74 -14.77
CA PHE A 123 1.77 -1.33 -14.38
C PHE A 123 2.32 -0.42 -15.47
N VAL A 124 3.47 -0.79 -16.05
CA VAL A 124 4.08 -0.03 -17.14
C VAL A 124 3.14 0.07 -18.34
N ARG A 125 2.55 -1.06 -18.79
CA ARG A 125 1.62 -1.08 -19.92
C ARG A 125 0.35 -0.28 -19.66
N ILE A 126 -0.17 -0.32 -18.42
CA ILE A 126 -1.30 0.53 -18.01
C ILE A 126 -0.90 2.00 -18.04
N PHE A 127 0.25 2.37 -17.48
CA PHE A 127 0.70 3.77 -17.48
C PHE A 127 0.87 4.34 -18.89
N GLU A 128 1.35 3.54 -19.83
CA GLU A 128 1.45 3.90 -21.26
C GLU A 128 0.09 3.95 -21.99
N ALA A 129 -1.01 3.69 -21.27
CA ALA A 129 -2.36 3.54 -21.80
C ALA A 129 -2.49 2.49 -22.92
N ARG A 130 -1.63 1.47 -22.96
CA ARG A 130 -1.65 0.42 -24.00
C ARG A 130 -2.67 -0.68 -23.69
N PHE A 131 -3.92 -0.26 -23.58
CA PHE A 131 -5.09 -1.10 -23.34
C PHE A 131 -6.36 -0.51 -23.96
N ASP A 132 -7.42 -1.31 -24.02
CA ASP A 132 -8.77 -0.92 -24.46
C ASP A 132 -9.80 -0.88 -23.31
N ALA A 133 -11.04 -0.48 -23.62
CA ALA A 133 -12.10 -0.37 -22.61
C ALA A 133 -12.43 -1.71 -21.90
N PRO A 134 -12.61 -2.85 -22.60
CA PRO A 134 -12.73 -4.16 -21.96
C PRO A 134 -11.59 -4.48 -20.99
N GLN A 135 -10.34 -4.21 -21.36
CA GLN A 135 -9.17 -4.45 -20.52
C GLN A 135 -9.17 -3.56 -19.29
N LEU A 136 -9.50 -2.28 -19.40
CA LEU A 136 -9.60 -1.40 -18.22
C LEU A 136 -10.71 -1.86 -17.26
N ARG A 137 -11.87 -2.29 -17.78
CA ARG A 137 -12.94 -2.87 -16.94
C ARG A 137 -12.51 -4.18 -16.28
N GLY A 138 -11.81 -5.03 -17.02
CA GLY A 138 -11.24 -6.27 -16.50
C GLY A 138 -10.23 -6.01 -15.38
N PHE A 139 -9.35 -5.03 -15.56
CA PHE A 139 -8.40 -4.59 -14.55
C PHE A 139 -9.15 -4.10 -13.31
N ALA A 140 -10.08 -3.14 -13.50
CA ALA A 140 -10.80 -2.51 -12.41
C ALA A 140 -11.56 -3.54 -11.55
N THR A 141 -12.25 -4.51 -12.18
CA THR A 141 -13.03 -5.53 -11.47
C THR A 141 -12.15 -6.54 -10.72
N ASN A 142 -11.04 -6.99 -11.29
CA ASN A 142 -10.15 -7.92 -10.62
C ASN A 142 -9.30 -7.23 -9.53
N TYR A 143 -8.79 -6.02 -9.78
CA TYR A 143 -8.02 -5.26 -8.79
C TYR A 143 -8.88 -4.82 -7.59
N PHE A 144 -10.19 -4.61 -7.80
CA PHE A 144 -11.12 -4.33 -6.71
C PHE A 144 -11.17 -5.44 -5.64
N ASN A 145 -10.86 -6.69 -6.00
CA ASN A 145 -10.73 -7.76 -5.01
C ASN A 145 -9.60 -7.52 -4.01
N GLN A 146 -8.51 -6.87 -4.41
CA GLN A 146 -7.47 -6.44 -3.48
C GLN A 146 -8.01 -5.33 -2.55
N VAL A 147 -8.56 -4.26 -3.12
CA VAL A 147 -9.06 -3.09 -2.38
C VAL A 147 -10.11 -3.45 -1.33
N LYS A 148 -11.00 -4.41 -1.61
CA LYS A 148 -12.00 -4.86 -0.63
C LYS A 148 -11.39 -5.50 0.61
N ASN A 149 -10.21 -6.12 0.49
CA ASN A 149 -9.59 -6.93 1.53
C ASN A 149 -8.53 -6.19 2.36
N THR A 150 -7.91 -5.10 1.84
CA THR A 150 -6.87 -4.34 2.57
C THR A 150 -7.29 -3.96 3.99
N ARG A 151 -8.49 -3.36 4.16
CA ARG A 151 -9.06 -3.01 5.47
C ARG A 151 -9.05 -4.16 6.49
N GLN A 152 -9.26 -5.40 6.02
CA GLN A 152 -9.40 -6.56 6.91
C GLN A 152 -8.03 -6.95 7.45
N CYS A 153 -6.97 -6.75 6.67
CA CYS A 153 -5.60 -6.95 7.11
C CYS A 153 -5.22 -5.94 8.20
N VAL A 154 -5.59 -4.67 8.05
CA VAL A 154 -5.40 -3.65 9.11
C VAL A 154 -6.13 -4.05 10.40
N ALA A 155 -7.38 -4.49 10.30
CA ALA A 155 -8.14 -4.96 11.47
C ALA A 155 -7.53 -6.22 12.13
N LEU A 156 -7.04 -7.18 11.33
CA LEU A 156 -6.35 -8.36 11.83
C LEU A 156 -5.07 -7.98 12.58
N ALA A 157 -4.24 -7.11 11.99
CA ALA A 157 -3.03 -6.61 12.63
C ALA A 157 -3.36 -5.88 13.93
N GLN A 158 -4.36 -5.01 13.93
CA GLN A 158 -4.79 -4.27 15.14
C GLN A 158 -5.17 -5.24 16.26
N GLY A 159 -5.89 -6.32 15.95
CA GLY A 159 -6.29 -7.34 16.92
C GLY A 159 -5.12 -8.11 17.56
N ARG A 160 -3.92 -8.04 16.98
CA ARG A 160 -2.71 -8.65 17.55
C ARG A 160 -2.10 -7.82 18.67
N PHE A 161 -2.36 -6.52 18.70
CA PHE A 161 -1.89 -5.61 19.73
C PHE A 161 -2.88 -5.62 20.90
N SER A 162 -2.45 -6.04 22.08
CA SER A 162 -3.27 -6.05 23.30
C SER A 162 -2.40 -5.92 24.57
N GLY A 163 -3.04 -5.60 25.69
CA GLY A 163 -2.38 -5.60 27.01
C GLY A 163 -1.88 -6.97 27.48
N PHE A 164 -2.19 -8.05 26.77
CA PHE A 164 -1.71 -9.40 27.07
C PHE A 164 -0.41 -9.78 26.33
N ILE A 165 0.14 -8.87 25.50
CA ILE A 165 1.39 -9.16 24.80
C ILE A 165 2.56 -9.26 25.79
N PRO A 166 3.41 -10.30 25.69
CA PRO A 166 4.64 -10.40 26.46
C PRO A 166 5.73 -9.47 25.88
N LEU A 167 5.63 -8.17 26.12
CA LEU A 167 6.70 -7.21 25.83
C LEU A 167 7.68 -7.09 27.02
N PRO A 168 8.97 -6.80 26.79
CA PRO A 168 9.94 -6.64 27.85
C PRO A 168 9.98 -5.20 28.40
N TYR A 169 8.86 -4.47 28.38
CA TYR A 169 8.80 -3.05 28.74
C TYR A 169 8.06 -2.78 30.05
N GLY A 170 7.88 -3.80 30.91
CA GLY A 170 7.32 -3.65 32.24
C GLY A 170 5.94 -2.95 32.23
N CYS A 171 5.82 -1.87 33.01
CA CYS A 171 4.57 -1.09 33.06
C CYS A 171 4.21 -0.36 31.74
N LEU A 172 5.15 -0.25 30.79
CA LEU A 172 4.93 0.40 29.50
C LEU A 172 4.36 -0.54 28.44
N ASN A 173 4.23 -1.85 28.70
CA ASN A 173 3.71 -2.82 27.74
C ASN A 173 2.36 -2.41 27.16
N GLU A 174 1.43 -2.04 28.04
CA GLU A 174 0.08 -1.60 27.65
C GLU A 174 0.14 -0.32 26.81
N ARG A 175 0.96 0.66 27.22
CA ARG A 175 1.10 1.93 26.50
C ARG A 175 1.71 1.75 25.11
N VAL A 176 2.73 0.90 24.96
CA VAL A 176 3.34 0.61 23.65
C VAL A 176 2.34 -0.09 22.74
N SER A 177 1.58 -1.06 23.27
CA SER A 177 0.50 -1.71 22.53
C SER A 177 -0.59 -0.70 22.12
N GLU A 178 -0.98 0.21 23.00
CA GLU A 178 -1.98 1.25 22.73
C GLU A 178 -1.55 2.18 21.58
N LEU A 179 -0.28 2.59 21.54
CA LEU A 179 0.25 3.43 20.44
C LEU A 179 0.12 2.75 19.08
N ALA A 180 0.43 1.45 19.00
CA ALA A 180 0.24 0.67 17.78
C ALA A 180 -1.24 0.55 17.41
N GLN A 181 -2.12 0.31 18.39
CA GLN A 181 -3.56 0.26 18.16
C GLN A 181 -4.12 1.59 17.64
N ILE A 182 -3.66 2.73 18.16
CA ILE A 182 -4.11 4.07 17.70
C ILE A 182 -3.74 4.28 16.23
N ILE A 183 -2.50 3.97 15.85
CA ILE A 183 -2.04 4.12 14.47
C ILE A 183 -2.86 3.22 13.54
N LEU A 184 -3.02 1.94 13.89
CA LEU A 184 -3.79 1.00 13.08
C LEU A 184 -5.29 1.35 13.03
N ALA A 185 -5.85 1.88 14.12
CA ALA A 185 -7.22 2.36 14.16
C ALA A 185 -7.42 3.58 13.25
N GLN A 186 -6.43 4.48 13.16
CA GLN A 186 -6.48 5.60 12.23
C GLN A 186 -6.44 5.14 10.76
N LEU A 187 -5.58 4.17 10.44
CA LEU A 187 -5.56 3.53 9.11
C LEU A 187 -6.90 2.85 8.80
N LEU A 188 -7.46 2.13 9.77
CA LEU A 188 -8.75 1.46 9.60
C LEU A 188 -9.90 2.48 9.44
N ALA A 189 -9.85 3.58 10.18
CA ALA A 189 -10.80 4.68 10.10
C ALA A 189 -10.80 5.32 8.69
N ASP A 190 -9.61 5.54 8.12
CA ASP A 190 -9.43 6.03 6.76
C ASP A 190 -10.04 5.07 5.72
N GLU A 191 -9.74 3.78 5.81
CA GLU A 191 -10.32 2.72 4.95
C GLU A 191 -11.86 2.66 4.96
N TYR A 192 -12.48 3.01 6.10
CA TYR A 192 -13.93 3.09 6.28
C TYR A 192 -14.50 4.50 6.09
N GLY A 193 -13.68 5.50 5.78
CA GLY A 193 -14.13 6.88 5.63
C GLY A 193 -14.82 7.44 6.87
N VAL A 194 -14.43 6.96 8.06
CA VAL A 194 -14.98 7.37 9.35
C VAL A 194 -13.90 8.14 10.12
N GLY A 195 -14.00 9.47 10.13
CA GLY A 195 -13.06 10.29 10.90
C GLY A 195 -13.28 10.15 12.41
N THR A 196 -12.34 10.67 13.22
CA THR A 196 -12.56 10.88 14.65
C THR A 196 -13.62 11.98 14.85
N HIS A 197 -14.89 11.60 14.84
CA HIS A 197 -15.97 12.53 15.18
C HIS A 197 -15.89 12.86 16.68
N SER A 198 -16.04 14.14 17.05
CA SER A 198 -16.30 14.47 18.45
C SER A 198 -17.61 13.80 18.90
N ILE A 199 -17.76 13.55 20.21
CA ILE A 199 -18.98 12.92 20.80
C ILE A 199 -20.26 13.65 20.34
N GLU A 200 -20.17 14.94 20.08
CA GLU A 200 -21.24 15.83 19.65
C GLU A 200 -21.57 15.74 18.14
N ARG A 201 -20.79 14.98 17.37
CA ARG A 201 -20.91 14.81 15.90
C ARG A 201 -21.02 13.34 15.48
N TYR A 202 -21.57 12.49 16.34
CA TYR A 202 -21.79 11.08 15.98
C TYR A 202 -22.78 11.00 14.79
N PRO A 203 -22.44 10.26 13.71
CA PRO A 203 -23.29 10.19 12.53
C PRO A 203 -24.63 9.53 12.85
N ASP A 204 -25.71 9.98 12.20
CA ASP A 204 -26.96 9.23 12.20
C ASP A 204 -26.81 7.91 11.41
N LEU A 205 -27.77 6.98 11.57
CA LEU A 205 -27.68 5.65 10.96
C LEU A 205 -27.58 5.73 9.41
N SER A 206 -28.23 6.72 8.80
CA SER A 206 -28.16 6.92 7.35
C SER A 206 -26.75 7.35 6.93
N SER A 207 -26.17 8.30 7.63
CA SER A 207 -24.82 8.81 7.39
C SER A 207 -23.77 7.73 7.62
N LEU A 208 -23.93 6.91 8.67
CA LEU A 208 -23.05 5.78 8.95
C LEU A 208 -23.06 4.75 7.81
N LEU A 209 -24.24 4.36 7.33
CA LEU A 209 -24.40 3.37 6.25
C LEU A 209 -24.00 3.92 4.87
N ASN A 210 -23.89 5.25 4.73
CA ASN A 210 -23.46 5.93 3.50
C ASN A 210 -22.03 6.53 3.61
N SER A 211 -21.21 6.03 4.55
CA SER A 211 -19.83 6.48 4.72
C SER A 211 -19.02 6.31 3.42
N THR A 212 -18.17 7.30 3.11
CA THR A 212 -17.35 7.29 1.89
C THR A 212 -16.09 6.44 2.11
N THR A 213 -16.28 5.13 2.15
CA THR A 213 -15.19 4.15 2.31
C THR A 213 -14.32 4.06 1.04
N HIS A 214 -13.12 3.48 1.14
CA HIS A 214 -12.29 3.15 -0.04
C HIS A 214 -13.02 2.24 -1.04
N ILE A 215 -13.93 1.37 -0.59
CA ILE A 215 -14.80 0.59 -1.51
C ILE A 215 -15.70 1.52 -2.30
N VAL A 216 -16.37 2.45 -1.61
CA VAL A 216 -17.32 3.37 -2.22
C VAL A 216 -16.60 4.27 -3.21
N MET A 217 -15.44 4.80 -2.83
CA MET A 217 -14.57 5.59 -3.71
C MET A 217 -14.14 4.78 -4.94
N TYR A 218 -13.68 3.54 -4.76
CA TYR A 218 -13.32 2.68 -5.90
C TYR A 218 -14.52 2.35 -6.79
N ARG A 219 -15.73 2.20 -6.22
CA ARG A 219 -16.95 1.99 -7.03
C ARG A 219 -17.31 3.20 -7.89
N GLN A 220 -16.81 4.40 -7.60
CA GLN A 220 -16.96 5.56 -8.50
C GLN A 220 -16.17 5.39 -9.80
N LEU A 221 -15.09 4.61 -9.81
CA LEU A 221 -14.43 4.21 -11.06
C LEU A 221 -15.38 3.39 -11.93
N PHE A 222 -16.11 2.44 -11.33
CA PHE A 222 -17.09 1.63 -12.07
C PHE A 222 -18.22 2.47 -12.68
N GLU A 223 -18.65 3.53 -12.00
CA GLU A 223 -19.57 4.53 -12.55
C GLU A 223 -18.99 5.13 -13.84
N GLY A 224 -17.75 5.66 -13.78
CA GLY A 224 -17.07 6.25 -14.93
C GLY A 224 -16.79 5.28 -16.07
N LEU A 225 -16.61 3.99 -15.76
CA LEU A 225 -16.40 2.93 -16.76
C LEU A 225 -17.69 2.28 -17.28
N GLY A 226 -18.86 2.63 -16.71
CA GLY A 226 -20.14 2.04 -17.05
C GLY A 226 -20.27 0.55 -16.66
N VAL A 227 -19.64 0.13 -15.56
CA VAL A 227 -19.75 -1.24 -15.03
C VAL A 227 -20.91 -1.30 -14.03
N PRO A 228 -22.00 -2.02 -14.33
CA PRO A 228 -23.17 -2.08 -13.45
C PRO A 228 -22.83 -2.86 -12.17
N PHE A 229 -23.51 -2.51 -11.06
CA PHE A 229 -23.20 -3.00 -9.71
C PHE A 229 -23.11 -4.53 -9.62
N GLU A 230 -24.02 -5.24 -10.29
CA GLU A 230 -24.11 -6.70 -10.30
C GLU A 230 -22.91 -7.37 -10.98
N LYS A 231 -22.09 -6.61 -11.71
CA LYS A 231 -20.88 -7.09 -12.40
C LYS A 231 -19.58 -6.61 -11.75
N GLN A 232 -19.64 -5.82 -10.68
CA GLN A 232 -18.46 -5.24 -10.04
C GLN A 232 -17.71 -6.27 -9.17
N ASP A 233 -18.41 -7.25 -8.63
CA ASP A 233 -17.86 -8.29 -7.76
C ASP A 233 -17.65 -9.59 -8.54
N VAL A 234 -16.39 -9.90 -8.86
CA VAL A 234 -15.98 -11.10 -9.61
C VAL A 234 -15.17 -12.06 -8.73
N PRO A 235 -15.18 -13.39 -9.00
CA PRO A 235 -14.26 -14.32 -8.36
C PRO A 235 -12.80 -13.90 -8.56
N MET A 236 -11.96 -14.12 -7.56
CA MET A 236 -10.53 -13.81 -7.61
C MET A 236 -9.79 -14.76 -8.56
N LEU A 237 -8.81 -14.22 -9.29
CA LEU A 237 -7.76 -15.03 -9.91
C LEU A 237 -6.88 -15.66 -8.82
N HIS A 238 -6.09 -16.69 -9.16
CA HIS A 238 -5.29 -17.44 -8.19
C HIS A 238 -4.25 -16.53 -7.51
N GLY A 239 -3.51 -15.74 -8.28
CA GLY A 239 -2.55 -14.77 -7.78
C GLY A 239 -3.18 -13.66 -6.94
N VAL A 240 -4.41 -13.23 -7.27
CA VAL A 240 -5.17 -12.26 -6.43
C VAL A 240 -5.54 -12.90 -5.09
N ALA A 241 -6.01 -14.14 -5.11
CA ALA A 241 -6.37 -14.87 -3.91
C ALA A 241 -5.13 -15.13 -3.02
N ASP A 242 -4.00 -15.52 -3.60
CA ASP A 242 -2.75 -15.71 -2.87
C ASP A 242 -2.23 -14.41 -2.25
N ASN A 243 -2.32 -13.29 -2.97
CA ASN A 243 -1.93 -11.99 -2.44
C ASN A 243 -2.78 -11.59 -1.24
N VAL A 244 -4.11 -11.75 -1.34
CA VAL A 244 -5.03 -11.49 -0.22
C VAL A 244 -4.75 -12.42 0.95
N LEU A 245 -4.53 -13.72 0.72
CA LEU A 245 -4.24 -14.67 1.79
C LEU A 245 -2.90 -14.37 2.46
N THR A 246 -1.85 -14.06 1.70
CA THR A 246 -0.52 -13.73 2.23
C THR A 246 -0.60 -12.53 3.17
N GLN A 247 -1.31 -11.46 2.76
CA GLN A 247 -1.53 -10.29 3.61
C GLN A 247 -2.27 -10.64 4.90
N ARG A 248 -3.34 -11.44 4.82
CA ARG A 248 -4.10 -11.86 6.00
C ARG A 248 -3.29 -12.73 6.95
N LEU A 249 -2.47 -13.62 6.41
CA LEU A 249 -1.61 -14.51 7.20
C LEU A 249 -0.57 -13.72 7.98
N LEU A 250 0.17 -12.82 7.32
CA LEU A 250 1.16 -12.00 8.01
C LEU A 250 0.52 -11.07 9.04
N ALA A 251 -0.63 -10.46 8.70
CA ALA A 251 -1.34 -9.56 9.59
C ALA A 251 -1.96 -10.26 10.81
N GLY A 252 -2.43 -11.51 10.68
CA GLY A 252 -3.31 -12.11 11.68
C GLY A 252 -2.89 -13.48 12.22
N HIS A 253 -2.06 -14.24 11.50
CA HIS A 253 -1.80 -15.62 11.87
C HIS A 253 -0.82 -15.71 13.06
N PRO A 254 -1.15 -16.48 14.12
CA PRO A 254 -0.36 -16.50 15.36
C PRO A 254 1.08 -16.99 15.22
N SER A 255 1.42 -17.67 14.12
CA SER A 255 2.78 -18.15 13.89
C SER A 255 3.76 -17.06 13.50
N PHE A 256 3.31 -15.89 13.04
CA PHE A 256 4.16 -14.77 12.66
C PHE A 256 4.33 -13.80 13.83
N SER A 257 5.41 -13.03 13.88
CA SER A 257 5.70 -12.07 14.95
C SER A 257 4.82 -10.81 14.83
N LEU A 258 4.84 -9.96 15.87
CA LEU A 258 4.16 -8.66 15.82
C LEU A 258 4.80 -7.71 14.82
N VAL A 259 6.12 -7.82 14.63
CA VAL A 259 6.87 -7.02 13.66
C VAL A 259 6.49 -7.43 12.24
N GLU A 260 6.37 -8.74 11.96
CA GLU A 260 5.87 -9.25 10.69
C GLU A 260 4.42 -8.77 10.42
N SER A 261 3.59 -8.72 11.45
CA SER A 261 2.24 -8.14 11.38
C SER A 261 2.24 -6.65 11.05
N MET A 262 3.08 -5.83 11.70
CA MET A 262 3.19 -4.40 11.36
C MET A 262 3.74 -4.17 9.96
N ALA A 263 4.79 -4.91 9.58
CA ALA A 263 5.35 -4.84 8.24
C ALA A 263 4.30 -5.15 7.17
N SER A 264 3.32 -6.02 7.51
CA SER A 264 2.27 -6.38 6.58
C SER A 264 1.30 -5.27 6.23
N VAL A 265 1.14 -4.28 7.11
CA VAL A 265 0.19 -3.15 6.97
C VAL A 265 0.86 -1.82 6.70
N GLY A 266 2.19 -1.74 6.78
CA GLY A 266 2.96 -0.56 6.40
C GLY A 266 3.79 -0.83 5.16
N LEU A 267 4.95 -1.45 5.34
CA LEU A 267 6.02 -1.53 4.34
C LEU A 267 5.62 -2.27 3.06
N GLY A 268 4.91 -3.39 3.19
CA GLY A 268 4.49 -4.18 2.00
C GLY A 268 3.15 -3.77 1.39
N MET A 269 2.37 -2.92 2.08
CA MET A 269 1.04 -2.52 1.62
C MET A 269 0.90 -1.05 1.27
N GLU A 270 1.53 -0.12 1.99
CA GLU A 270 1.30 1.33 1.91
C GLU A 270 2.46 2.07 1.20
N TRP A 271 3.71 1.65 1.43
CA TRP A 271 4.88 2.44 1.00
C TRP A 271 4.98 2.64 -0.51
N GLY A 272 4.69 1.59 -1.30
CA GLY A 272 4.70 1.71 -2.76
C GLY A 272 3.37 2.19 -3.35
N VAL A 273 2.35 2.46 -2.54
CA VAL A 273 1.00 2.78 -3.06
C VAL A 273 1.00 4.03 -3.90
N PRO A 274 1.52 5.18 -3.43
CA PRO A 274 1.57 6.39 -4.24
C PRO A 274 2.17 6.13 -5.61
N GLU A 275 3.28 5.41 -5.67
CA GLU A 275 4.04 5.13 -6.88
C GLU A 275 3.22 4.40 -7.93
N PHE A 276 2.72 3.22 -7.58
CA PHE A 276 2.00 2.42 -8.58
C PHE A 276 0.59 2.99 -8.80
N PHE A 277 -0.02 3.69 -7.84
CA PHE A 277 -1.26 4.41 -8.06
C PHE A 277 -1.07 5.58 -9.02
N SER A 278 0.07 6.27 -9.01
CA SER A 278 0.41 7.28 -10.01
C SER A 278 0.50 6.68 -11.41
N LEU A 279 1.08 5.47 -11.54
CA LEU A 279 1.09 4.73 -12.80
C LEU A 279 -0.33 4.38 -13.28
N LEU A 280 -1.18 3.87 -12.38
CA LEU A 280 -2.56 3.55 -12.71
C LEU A 280 -3.37 4.81 -13.08
N LEU A 281 -3.28 5.86 -12.27
CA LEU A 281 -3.96 7.14 -12.46
C LEU A 281 -3.55 7.79 -13.78
N GLY A 282 -2.25 7.93 -14.04
CA GLY A 282 -1.73 8.48 -15.29
C GLY A 282 -2.21 7.68 -16.50
N GLY A 283 -2.17 6.35 -16.43
CA GLY A 283 -2.67 5.46 -17.48
C GLY A 283 -4.16 5.64 -17.79
N MET A 284 -5.00 5.70 -16.76
CA MET A 284 -6.44 5.93 -16.90
C MET A 284 -6.75 7.32 -17.47
N ILE A 285 -6.01 8.36 -17.06
CA ILE A 285 -6.16 9.71 -17.58
C ILE A 285 -5.75 9.78 -19.05
N ARG A 286 -4.59 9.20 -19.42
CA ARG A 286 -4.13 9.12 -20.82
C ARG A 286 -5.15 8.40 -21.71
N TRP A 287 -5.65 7.26 -21.25
CA TRP A 287 -6.67 6.50 -21.96
C TRP A 287 -7.95 7.31 -22.14
N ALA A 288 -8.45 7.94 -21.07
CA ALA A 288 -9.65 8.75 -21.13
C ALA A 288 -9.53 9.90 -22.12
N TRP A 289 -8.37 10.58 -22.13
CA TRP A 289 -8.08 11.62 -23.10
C TRP A 289 -8.02 11.10 -24.54
N ARG A 290 -7.30 9.99 -24.77
CA ARG A 290 -7.14 9.39 -26.11
C ARG A 290 -8.47 8.90 -26.70
N GLU A 291 -9.31 8.28 -25.88
CA GLU A 291 -10.58 7.69 -26.31
C GLU A 291 -11.79 8.63 -26.14
N ASP A 292 -11.57 9.90 -25.76
CA ASP A 292 -12.61 10.90 -25.49
C ASP A 292 -13.67 10.42 -24.47
N VAL A 293 -13.20 9.76 -23.41
CA VAL A 293 -14.05 9.29 -22.30
C VAL A 293 -14.02 10.30 -21.17
N ALA A 294 -15.22 10.73 -20.73
CA ALA A 294 -15.40 11.74 -19.70
C ALA A 294 -15.13 11.21 -18.26
N LEU A 295 -13.93 10.68 -18.00
CA LEU A 295 -13.49 10.44 -16.63
C LEU A 295 -13.25 11.77 -15.91
N THR A 296 -13.53 11.77 -14.60
CA THR A 296 -13.44 12.95 -13.74
C THR A 296 -12.67 12.64 -12.47
N GLN A 297 -12.33 13.67 -11.69
CA GLN A 297 -11.71 13.48 -10.37
C GLN A 297 -12.56 12.59 -9.47
N ARG A 298 -13.90 12.72 -9.52
CA ARG A 298 -14.82 11.83 -8.80
C ARG A 298 -14.61 10.37 -9.19
N HIS A 299 -14.53 10.06 -10.48
CA HIS A 299 -14.33 8.68 -10.92
C HIS A 299 -12.97 8.10 -10.49
N LEU A 300 -11.96 8.94 -10.32
CA LEU A 300 -10.59 8.54 -9.99
C LEU A 300 -10.19 8.84 -8.53
N ILE A 301 -11.16 9.19 -7.69
CA ILE A 301 -10.90 9.79 -6.36
C ILE A 301 -10.09 8.88 -5.43
N VAL A 302 -10.30 7.56 -5.51
CA VAL A 302 -9.52 6.60 -4.71
C VAL A 302 -8.04 6.71 -5.04
N PHE A 303 -7.68 6.87 -6.31
CA PHE A 303 -6.28 6.96 -6.73
C PHE A 303 -5.68 8.31 -6.34
N ILE A 304 -6.43 9.39 -6.55
CA ILE A 304 -6.01 10.75 -6.19
C ILE A 304 -5.73 10.85 -4.69
N ALA A 305 -6.61 10.29 -3.86
CA ALA A 305 -6.48 10.33 -2.41
C ALA A 305 -5.20 9.61 -1.93
N HIS A 306 -5.00 8.36 -2.34
CA HIS A 306 -3.83 7.57 -1.89
C HIS A 306 -2.50 8.19 -2.33
N VAL A 307 -2.45 8.78 -3.54
CA VAL A 307 -1.24 9.48 -4.01
C VAL A 307 -0.94 10.73 -3.16
N GLN A 308 -1.95 11.39 -2.61
CA GLN A 308 -1.78 12.63 -1.85
C GLN A 308 -1.53 12.41 -0.36
N TYR A 309 -2.07 11.34 0.23
CA TYR A 309 -2.21 11.25 1.70
C TYR A 309 -1.40 10.11 2.36
N ASP A 310 -0.97 9.08 1.62
CA ASP A 310 -0.48 7.84 2.25
C ASP A 310 0.94 7.88 2.83
N VAL A 311 1.74 8.91 2.51
CA VAL A 311 3.11 9.05 3.04
C VAL A 311 3.12 9.11 4.58
N LEU A 312 2.11 9.74 5.19
CA LEU A 312 2.01 9.82 6.65
C LEU A 312 1.67 8.47 7.29
N HIS A 313 0.84 7.63 6.64
CA HIS A 313 0.54 6.29 7.11
C HIS A 313 1.79 5.42 7.12
N ALA A 314 2.55 5.47 6.03
CA ALA A 314 3.82 4.79 5.85
C ALA A 314 4.83 5.13 6.97
N ILE A 315 4.99 6.42 7.30
CA ILE A 315 5.85 6.89 8.40
C ILE A 315 5.35 6.41 9.76
N SER A 316 4.06 6.56 10.02
CA SER A 316 3.46 6.23 11.32
C SER A 316 3.61 4.75 11.64
N VAL A 317 3.36 3.86 10.66
CA VAL A 317 3.51 2.41 10.84
C VAL A 317 4.98 2.02 11.06
N MET A 318 5.92 2.66 10.37
CA MET A 318 7.35 2.41 10.60
C MET A 318 7.77 2.82 12.00
N LEU A 319 7.34 3.99 12.47
CA LEU A 319 7.60 4.44 13.83
C LEU A 319 7.00 3.45 14.85
N ALA A 320 5.76 3.01 14.66
CA ALA A 320 5.18 1.97 15.52
C ALA A 320 5.99 0.67 15.48
N THR A 321 6.46 0.25 14.31
CA THR A 321 7.29 -0.95 14.14
C THR A 321 8.57 -0.87 14.97
N SER A 322 9.19 0.32 15.04
CA SER A 322 10.40 0.54 15.87
C SER A 322 10.18 0.26 17.35
N LEU A 323 8.95 0.37 17.87
CA LEU A 323 8.61 0.08 19.26
C LEU A 323 8.60 -1.42 19.58
N PHE A 324 8.61 -2.28 18.56
CA PHE A 324 8.62 -3.73 18.72
C PHE A 324 9.98 -4.35 18.38
N GLY A 325 10.95 -3.55 17.94
CA GLY A 325 12.27 -4.00 17.47
C GLY A 325 13.29 -4.30 18.55
N HIS A 326 12.95 -5.16 19.51
CA HIS A 326 13.82 -5.51 20.65
C HIS A 326 14.60 -6.83 20.44
N GLU A 327 14.33 -7.53 19.34
CA GLU A 327 14.98 -8.80 18.95
C GLU A 327 16.14 -8.52 17.98
N GLN A 328 17.21 -9.35 18.06
CA GLN A 328 18.42 -9.22 17.22
C GLN A 328 18.16 -9.31 15.71
N GLU A 329 17.01 -9.84 15.29
CA GLU A 329 16.68 -10.08 13.87
C GLU A 329 15.49 -9.25 13.36
N THR A 330 15.06 -8.24 14.11
CA THR A 330 13.89 -7.41 13.76
C THR A 330 13.93 -6.91 12.30
N MET A 331 15.05 -6.33 11.87
CA MET A 331 15.21 -5.83 10.50
C MET A 331 15.01 -6.94 9.45
N GLN A 332 15.56 -8.12 9.70
CA GLN A 332 15.43 -9.24 8.79
C GLN A 332 13.99 -9.77 8.76
N GLN A 333 13.31 -9.87 9.90
CA GLN A 333 11.89 -10.25 9.96
C GLN A 333 11.01 -9.30 9.15
N ILE A 334 11.26 -7.98 9.28
CA ILE A 334 10.56 -6.95 8.51
C ILE A 334 10.77 -7.16 7.01
N LYS A 335 12.03 -7.33 6.59
CA LYS A 335 12.39 -7.56 5.18
C LYS A 335 11.76 -8.83 4.64
N GLN A 336 11.76 -9.92 5.40
CA GLN A 336 11.17 -11.19 5.00
C GLN A 336 9.65 -11.11 4.84
N ALA A 337 8.94 -10.48 5.79
CA ALA A 337 7.51 -10.22 5.65
C ALA A 337 7.21 -9.33 4.42
N THR A 338 8.03 -8.32 4.18
CA THR A 338 7.92 -7.45 3.00
C THR A 338 8.15 -8.26 1.71
N ASN A 339 9.19 -9.10 1.65
CA ASN A 339 9.48 -9.95 0.49
C ASN A 339 8.31 -10.87 0.14
N MET A 340 7.67 -11.49 1.13
CA MET A 340 6.48 -12.33 0.93
C MET A 340 5.34 -11.53 0.28
N LEU A 341 5.06 -10.33 0.79
CA LEU A 341 4.01 -9.45 0.25
C LEU A 341 4.30 -8.96 -1.16
N MET A 342 5.54 -8.58 -1.44
CA MET A 342 5.92 -8.05 -2.74
C MET A 342 5.97 -9.15 -3.80
N SER A 343 6.39 -10.37 -3.42
CA SER A 343 6.34 -11.55 -4.29
C SER A 343 4.91 -11.96 -4.61
N SER A 344 4.01 -11.98 -3.60
CA SER A 344 2.59 -12.28 -3.83
C SER A 344 1.92 -11.21 -4.71
N ARG A 345 2.28 -9.93 -4.52
CA ARG A 345 1.78 -8.83 -5.35
C ARG A 345 2.28 -8.94 -6.79
N TYR A 346 3.55 -9.30 -6.99
CA TYR A 346 4.10 -9.51 -8.32
C TYR A 346 3.28 -10.56 -9.08
N ASN A 347 3.06 -11.73 -8.47
CA ASN A 347 2.30 -12.81 -9.10
C ASN A 347 0.81 -12.46 -9.29
N MET A 348 0.21 -11.68 -8.39
CA MET A 348 -1.12 -11.09 -8.61
C MET A 348 -1.15 -10.27 -9.90
N MET A 349 -0.16 -9.41 -10.10
CA MET A 349 -0.06 -8.59 -11.30
C MET A 349 0.27 -9.41 -12.56
N SER A 350 0.99 -10.52 -12.42
CA SER A 350 1.25 -11.46 -13.53
C SER A 350 -0.02 -12.16 -13.99
N ASP A 351 -0.86 -12.61 -13.04
CA ASP A 351 -2.18 -13.19 -13.33
C ASP A 351 -3.13 -12.17 -13.97
N LEU A 352 -3.17 -10.94 -13.45
CA LEU A 352 -3.90 -9.84 -14.07
C LEU A 352 -3.41 -9.61 -15.50
N TYR A 353 -2.10 -9.52 -15.74
CA TYR A 353 -1.55 -9.32 -17.07
C TYR A 353 -2.05 -10.38 -18.06
N ARG A 354 -1.93 -11.67 -17.68
CA ARG A 354 -2.38 -12.80 -18.50
C ARG A 354 -3.88 -12.71 -18.79
N GLN A 355 -4.69 -12.38 -17.78
CA GLN A 355 -6.14 -12.24 -17.90
C GLN A 355 -6.57 -11.09 -18.82
N LEU A 356 -5.84 -9.98 -18.82
CA LEU A 356 -6.22 -8.77 -19.56
C LEU A 356 -5.70 -8.79 -21.00
N PHE A 357 -4.44 -9.19 -21.17
CA PHE A 357 -3.76 -9.07 -22.46
C PHE A 357 -3.74 -10.39 -23.23
N THR A 358 -4.09 -11.53 -22.60
CA THR A 358 -4.01 -12.86 -23.22
C THR A 358 -2.60 -13.16 -23.74
N GLU A 359 -1.61 -12.63 -23.05
CA GLU A 359 -0.19 -12.72 -23.38
C GLU A 359 0.55 -13.38 -22.21
N PRO A 360 1.65 -14.14 -22.46
CA PRO A 360 2.48 -14.67 -21.39
C PRO A 360 3.04 -13.54 -20.52
N CYS A 361 3.04 -13.76 -19.21
CA CYS A 361 3.76 -12.93 -18.24
C CYS A 361 4.54 -13.88 -17.32
N ALA A 362 5.81 -13.58 -17.09
CA ALA A 362 6.63 -14.32 -16.14
C ALA A 362 6.14 -14.04 -14.71
N ASP A 363 6.13 -15.06 -13.86
CA ASP A 363 5.95 -14.93 -12.41
C ASP A 363 7.30 -14.57 -11.74
N ILE A 364 7.27 -14.24 -10.45
CA ILE A 364 8.44 -13.72 -9.72
C ILE A 364 9.66 -14.66 -9.71
N ASP A 365 9.46 -15.97 -9.83
CA ASP A 365 10.53 -16.97 -9.87
C ASP A 365 11.30 -17.00 -11.20
N ALA A 366 10.70 -16.44 -12.26
CA ALA A 366 11.25 -16.45 -13.61
C ALA A 366 11.90 -15.12 -14.04
N VAL A 367 11.94 -14.11 -13.16
CA VAL A 367 12.45 -12.77 -13.51
C VAL A 367 13.88 -12.51 -13.07
N GLY A 368 14.57 -13.53 -12.55
CA GLY A 368 15.91 -13.37 -11.98
C GLY A 368 15.91 -12.52 -10.72
N LEU A 369 14.97 -12.80 -9.81
CA LEU A 369 14.83 -12.07 -8.55
C LEU A 369 16.14 -12.08 -7.75
N ASP A 370 16.60 -10.91 -7.33
CA ASP A 370 17.77 -10.73 -6.47
C ASP A 370 17.64 -11.55 -5.17
N ALA A 371 18.73 -12.20 -4.75
CA ALA A 371 18.77 -13.06 -3.56
C ALA A 371 18.31 -12.34 -2.28
N ARG A 372 18.45 -11.01 -2.18
CA ARG A 372 17.95 -10.23 -1.04
C ARG A 372 16.42 -10.30 -0.87
N TYR A 373 15.71 -10.60 -1.95
CA TYR A 373 14.24 -10.73 -1.98
C TYR A 373 13.76 -12.17 -1.83
N HIS A 374 14.68 -13.14 -1.75
CA HIS A 374 14.30 -14.53 -1.53
C HIS A 374 13.76 -14.70 -0.11
N VAL A 375 12.71 -15.51 0.00
CA VAL A 375 12.06 -15.85 1.26
C VAL A 375 12.85 -16.97 1.92
N THR A 376 13.25 -16.78 3.17
CA THR A 376 13.96 -17.81 3.95
C THR A 376 13.00 -18.57 4.87
N ASP A 377 11.90 -17.95 5.26
CA ASP A 377 10.91 -18.53 6.16
C ASP A 377 9.85 -19.34 5.41
N ARG A 378 9.85 -20.66 5.62
CA ARG A 378 8.90 -21.58 4.99
C ARG A 378 7.57 -21.72 5.74
N ARG A 379 7.38 -21.09 6.90
CA ARG A 379 6.07 -21.07 7.61
C ARG A 379 4.96 -20.54 6.70
N ILE A 380 5.28 -19.57 5.84
CA ILE A 380 4.33 -18.99 4.89
C ILE A 380 3.86 -19.98 3.81
N GLU A 381 4.72 -20.91 3.38
CA GLU A 381 4.38 -21.94 2.39
C GLU A 381 3.24 -22.83 2.91
N GLU A 382 3.45 -23.40 4.11
CA GLU A 382 2.50 -24.28 4.76
C GLU A 382 1.20 -23.54 5.12
N ALA A 383 1.34 -22.33 5.69
CA ALA A 383 0.19 -21.52 6.08
C ALA A 383 -0.67 -21.11 4.88
N LEU A 384 -0.05 -20.73 3.75
CA LEU A 384 -0.76 -20.39 2.52
C LEU A 384 -1.50 -21.60 1.95
N LEU A 385 -0.81 -22.74 1.81
CA LEU A 385 -1.43 -23.97 1.28
C LEU A 385 -2.59 -24.46 2.14
N SER A 386 -2.49 -24.30 3.47
CA SER A 386 -3.59 -24.57 4.40
C SER A 386 -4.74 -23.59 4.20
N ALA A 387 -4.46 -22.28 4.17
CA ALA A 387 -5.47 -21.24 3.99
C ALA A 387 -6.24 -21.37 2.66
N ARG A 388 -5.59 -21.85 1.60
CA ARG A 388 -6.26 -22.13 0.31
C ARG A 388 -7.42 -23.12 0.48
N GLN A 389 -7.30 -24.13 1.36
CA GLN A 389 -8.33 -25.14 1.56
C GLN A 389 -9.64 -24.56 2.11
N GLU A 390 -9.53 -23.48 2.88
CA GLU A 390 -10.66 -22.82 3.54
C GLU A 390 -11.43 -21.86 2.62
N VAL A 391 -10.86 -21.51 1.46
CA VAL A 391 -11.49 -20.55 0.56
C VAL A 391 -12.83 -21.08 0.01
N ALA A 392 -13.84 -20.21 0.01
CA ALA A 392 -15.16 -20.54 -0.53
C ALA A 392 -15.10 -20.77 -2.06
N GLY A 393 -15.71 -21.85 -2.54
CA GLY A 393 -15.59 -22.29 -3.93
C GLY A 393 -16.05 -21.29 -4.99
N SER A 394 -16.98 -20.39 -4.65
CA SER A 394 -17.48 -19.34 -5.56
C SER A 394 -16.64 -18.06 -5.57
N ARG A 395 -15.64 -17.95 -4.69
CA ARG A 395 -14.85 -16.72 -4.51
C ARG A 395 -13.54 -16.71 -5.30
N VAL A 396 -13.12 -17.84 -5.85
CA VAL A 396 -11.90 -17.99 -6.65
C VAL A 396 -12.24 -18.72 -7.95
N VAL A 397 -11.69 -18.25 -9.06
CA VAL A 397 -11.82 -18.90 -10.37
C VAL A 397 -11.24 -20.31 -10.29
N ASN A 398 -12.00 -21.32 -10.71
CA ASN A 398 -11.59 -22.74 -10.64
C ASN A 398 -11.06 -23.12 -9.25
N ALA A 399 -11.83 -22.87 -8.20
CA ALA A 399 -11.40 -23.06 -6.81
C ALA A 399 -10.88 -24.48 -6.51
N SER A 400 -11.38 -25.51 -7.18
CA SER A 400 -10.85 -26.88 -7.04
C SER A 400 -9.39 -26.98 -7.47
N ASP A 401 -9.02 -26.38 -8.61
CA ASP A 401 -7.65 -26.36 -9.10
C ASP A 401 -6.75 -25.51 -8.20
N TYR A 402 -7.27 -24.35 -7.76
CA TYR A 402 -6.57 -23.48 -6.81
C TYR A 402 -6.23 -24.21 -5.51
N LYS A 403 -7.17 -24.97 -4.95
CA LYS A 403 -6.98 -25.76 -3.73
C LYS A 403 -6.02 -26.94 -3.92
N ALA A 404 -6.02 -27.55 -5.09
CA ALA A 404 -5.12 -28.67 -5.40
C ALA A 404 -3.68 -28.20 -5.68
N GLY A 405 -3.52 -26.97 -6.17
CA GLY A 405 -2.24 -26.37 -6.54
C GLY A 405 -1.23 -26.33 -5.40
N LYS A 406 0.01 -26.72 -5.70
CA LYS A 406 1.14 -26.73 -4.76
C LYS A 406 2.14 -25.59 -4.97
N GLY A 407 2.10 -24.94 -6.13
CA GLY A 407 2.93 -23.75 -6.37
C GLY A 407 2.51 -22.60 -5.46
N VAL A 408 3.50 -21.87 -4.93
CA VAL A 408 3.32 -20.69 -4.08
C VAL A 408 4.04 -19.49 -4.72
N PRO A 409 3.63 -18.24 -4.46
CA PRO A 409 4.17 -17.08 -5.14
C PRO A 409 5.47 -16.57 -4.49
N PHE A 410 6.36 -17.49 -4.09
CA PHE A 410 7.57 -17.17 -3.34
C PHE A 410 8.79 -17.83 -3.99
N VAL A 411 9.89 -17.08 -4.09
CA VAL A 411 11.21 -17.64 -4.39
C VAL A 411 11.89 -17.91 -3.07
N PHE A 412 12.13 -19.18 -2.74
CA PHE A 412 12.84 -19.52 -1.51
C PHE A 412 14.33 -19.50 -1.72
N ALA A 413 15.07 -19.02 -0.72
CA ALA A 413 16.53 -19.16 -0.71
C ALA A 413 16.89 -20.66 -0.66
N ASP A 414 18.00 -21.02 -1.32
CA ASP A 414 18.54 -22.37 -1.22
C ASP A 414 18.86 -22.70 0.24
N ALA A 415 18.57 -23.95 0.66
CA ALA A 415 18.90 -24.40 2.00
C ALA A 415 20.44 -24.39 2.16
N VAL A 416 20.93 -23.55 3.07
CA VAL A 416 22.36 -23.50 3.46
C VAL A 416 22.69 -24.66 4.39
#